data_AF-A0A534LJ78-F1
#
_entry.id   AF-A0A534LJ78-F1
#
_cell.length_a   1.000
_cell.length_b   1.000
_cell.length_c   1.000
_cell.angle_alpha   90.00
_cell.angle_beta   90.00
_cell.angle_gamma   90.00
#
_symmetry.space_group_name_H-M   'P 1'
#
loop_
_entity.id
_entity.type
_entity.pdbx_description
1 polymer ?
#
loop_
_entity_poly.entity_id
_entity_poly.type
_entity_poly.pdbx_seq_one_letter_code
_entity_poly.pdbx_strand_id
1 'polypeptide(L)'
;MVALVLVVVVIVGPLLVLLGPRYPWEEAVLAHGRTYLDVPLTTLFTAPPRAGETVNASVEVSYLPGFWSDNHSATPPAFIEYRWSSVSGTDLPVRFVMGPSFPMDQRSQFAGDGKGIWFSFYPAGGMPRVSESSVFSPLNISAVGPGNRSVAVTKWAMDYTVRKMAVLQGLIRTNFLEVDYSLTVVNRGFVVPLSDSNVTFPASADLVASGSPLSVAPGRPMVINGNAFSGDSRPPFTDYEPFYYNLTRIGLDAGSAGVLRVGLTSMNEWEAVCEHAQPPCWFQANYWLYLTTSTSPLWFQVYVDRRFGSLLIEYVPPPAV
;
A
#
# COMPACT_ATOMS: atom_id res chain seq x y z
N MET A 1 -29.66 20.72 -14.99
CA MET A 1 -28.77 21.81 -15.47
C MET A 1 -28.61 21.66 -16.96
N VAL A 2 -29.00 22.65 -17.76
CA VAL A 2 -28.79 22.62 -19.22
C VAL A 2 -27.32 23.01 -19.47
N ALA A 3 -26.49 22.04 -19.86
CA ALA A 3 -25.12 22.32 -20.27
C ALA A 3 -25.16 23.07 -21.61
N LEU A 4 -24.79 24.35 -21.60
CA LEU A 4 -24.70 25.17 -22.80
C LEU A 4 -23.44 24.72 -23.58
N VAL A 5 -23.63 23.93 -24.63
CA VAL A 5 -22.53 23.45 -25.47
C VAL A 5 -22.06 24.61 -26.35
N LEU A 6 -20.92 25.22 -25.99
CA LEU A 6 -20.30 26.26 -26.78
C LEU A 6 -19.58 25.63 -27.98
N VAL A 7 -20.19 25.69 -29.16
CA VAL A 7 -19.57 25.25 -30.42
C VAL A 7 -18.90 26.45 -31.05
N VAL A 8 -17.57 26.44 -31.15
CA VAL A 8 -16.86 27.48 -31.89
C VAL A 8 -16.78 27.04 -33.36
N VAL A 9 -17.45 27.79 -34.23
CA VAL A 9 -17.37 27.61 -35.69
C VAL A 9 -16.25 28.51 -36.20
N VAL A 10 -15.16 27.92 -36.70
CA VAL A 10 -14.09 28.67 -37.37
C VAL A 10 -14.20 28.38 -38.87
N ILE A 11 -14.41 29.43 -39.66
CA ILE A 11 -14.41 29.35 -41.12
C ILE A 11 -13.01 29.69 -41.62
N VAL A 12 -12.33 28.73 -42.25
CA VAL A 12 -11.06 28.96 -42.97
C VAL A 12 -11.29 28.55 -44.43
N GLY A 13 -11.67 29.52 -45.28
CA GLY A 13 -12.01 29.25 -46.68
C GLY A 13 -13.27 28.40 -46.83
N PRO A 14 -13.35 27.42 -47.76
CA PRO A 14 -14.52 26.56 -47.93
C PRO A 14 -14.64 25.49 -46.82
N LEU A 15 -13.71 25.44 -45.86
CA LEU A 15 -13.70 24.46 -44.79
C LEU A 15 -14.36 25.02 -43.53
N LEU A 16 -15.44 24.36 -43.10
CA LEU A 16 -16.15 24.65 -41.87
C LEU A 16 -15.57 23.76 -40.77
N VAL A 17 -14.84 24.34 -39.81
CA VAL A 17 -14.25 23.60 -38.69
C VAL A 17 -15.12 23.80 -37.45
N LEU A 18 -15.82 22.73 -37.05
CA LEU A 18 -16.56 22.65 -35.80
C LEU A 18 -15.61 22.23 -34.67
N LEU A 19 -15.26 23.15 -33.79
CA LEU A 19 -14.55 22.85 -32.55
C LEU A 19 -15.59 22.55 -31.46
N GLY A 20 -15.90 21.26 -31.27
CA GLY A 20 -16.71 20.80 -30.15
C GLY A 20 -15.97 20.89 -28.81
N PRO A 21 -16.68 20.80 -27.67
CA PRO A 21 -16.06 20.80 -26.36
C PRO A 21 -15.04 19.66 -26.24
N ARG A 22 -13.80 20.01 -25.91
CA ARG A 22 -12.72 19.03 -25.65
C ARG A 22 -12.83 18.37 -24.26
N TYR A 23 -13.76 18.81 -23.43
CA TYR A 23 -13.93 18.32 -22.07
C TYR A 23 -15.02 17.25 -22.01
N PRO A 24 -14.80 16.16 -21.27
CA PRO A 24 -15.85 15.17 -21.03
C PRO A 24 -17.08 15.79 -20.40
N TRP A 25 -18.26 15.27 -20.74
CA TRP A 25 -19.53 15.63 -20.09
C TRP A 25 -20.26 14.39 -19.57
N GLU A 26 -21.07 14.59 -18.55
CA GLU A 26 -21.91 13.54 -17.96
C GLU A 26 -23.15 13.32 -18.83
N GLU A 27 -23.40 12.06 -19.22
CA GLU A 27 -24.63 11.66 -19.91
C GLU A 27 -25.68 11.14 -18.94
N ALA A 28 -25.24 10.37 -17.94
CA ALA A 28 -26.10 9.79 -16.94
C ALA A 28 -25.30 9.34 -15.71
N VAL A 29 -25.91 9.46 -14.53
CA VAL A 29 -25.48 8.71 -13.35
C VAL A 29 -26.12 7.32 -13.42
N LEU A 30 -25.29 6.28 -13.36
CA LEU A 30 -25.74 4.88 -13.47
C LEU A 30 -25.98 4.23 -12.12
N ALA A 31 -25.15 4.53 -11.12
CA ALA A 31 -25.23 3.96 -9.79
C ALA A 31 -24.55 4.83 -8.73
N HIS A 32 -25.02 4.69 -7.50
CA HIS A 32 -24.34 5.14 -6.28
C HIS A 32 -24.18 3.94 -5.37
N GLY A 33 -23.04 3.82 -4.71
CA GLY A 33 -22.78 2.69 -3.82
C GLY A 33 -21.72 2.98 -2.78
N ARG A 34 -21.65 2.06 -1.82
CA ARG A 34 -20.56 1.96 -0.85
C ARG A 34 -20.06 0.53 -0.82
N THR A 35 -18.75 0.35 -0.80
CA THR A 35 -18.12 -0.95 -0.57
C THR A 35 -17.09 -0.85 0.55
N TYR A 36 -16.75 -1.99 1.15
CA TYR A 36 -15.74 -2.07 2.19
C TYR A 36 -14.58 -2.92 1.70
N LEU A 37 -13.37 -2.42 1.90
CA LEU A 37 -12.15 -3.02 1.42
C LEU A 37 -11.29 -3.38 2.62
N ASP A 38 -10.94 -4.66 2.75
CA ASP A 38 -9.91 -5.11 3.67
C ASP A 38 -8.58 -5.09 2.89
N VAL A 39 -7.69 -4.18 3.27
CA VAL A 39 -6.45 -3.87 2.55
C VAL A 39 -5.24 -4.28 3.38
N PRO A 40 -4.54 -5.36 2.97
CA PRO A 40 -3.22 -5.74 3.46
C PRO A 40 -2.21 -4.60 3.37
N LEU A 41 -1.56 -4.31 4.50
CA LEU A 41 -0.43 -3.39 4.61
C LEU A 41 0.90 -4.15 4.56
N THR A 42 1.01 -5.19 5.39
CA THR A 42 2.21 -6.03 5.46
C THR A 42 1.94 -7.37 6.10
N THR A 43 2.82 -8.34 5.88
CA THR A 43 2.80 -9.63 6.56
C THR A 43 3.65 -9.60 7.83
N LEU A 44 3.22 -10.40 8.80
CA LEU A 44 3.80 -10.53 10.13
C LEU A 44 4.16 -12.00 10.33
N PHE A 45 5.44 -12.31 10.14
CA PHE A 45 5.97 -13.66 10.34
C PHE A 45 6.84 -13.73 11.59
N THR A 46 6.68 -14.79 12.37
CA THR A 46 7.58 -15.10 13.49
C THR A 46 8.27 -16.44 13.28
N ALA A 47 9.34 -16.68 14.04
CA ALA A 47 10.10 -17.94 13.98
C ALA A 47 9.17 -19.15 14.15
N PRO A 48 9.20 -20.15 13.24
CA PRO A 48 8.41 -21.36 13.40
C PRO A 48 8.74 -22.09 14.72
N PRO A 49 7.79 -22.81 15.32
CA PRO A 49 8.09 -23.68 16.44
C PRO A 49 9.07 -24.78 16.02
N ARG A 50 9.87 -25.27 16.98
CA ARG A 50 10.83 -26.37 16.76
C ARG A 50 10.70 -27.40 17.87
N ALA A 51 10.64 -28.68 17.50
CA ALA A 51 10.53 -29.75 18.46
C ALA A 51 11.74 -29.78 19.41
N GLY A 52 11.48 -29.87 20.71
CA GLY A 52 12.52 -29.88 21.76
C GLY A 52 13.10 -28.50 22.10
N GLU A 53 12.52 -27.41 21.58
CA GLU A 53 12.97 -26.03 21.81
C GLU A 53 11.78 -25.16 22.24
N THR A 54 11.99 -24.31 23.24
CA THR A 54 11.07 -23.20 23.52
C THR A 54 11.51 -22.02 22.67
N VAL A 55 10.65 -21.64 21.72
CA VAL A 55 10.86 -20.51 20.81
C VAL A 55 9.87 -19.42 21.18
N ASN A 56 10.37 -18.31 21.73
CA ASN A 56 9.56 -17.12 21.94
C ASN A 56 9.92 -16.11 20.85
N ALA A 57 8.93 -15.75 20.05
CA ALA A 57 9.11 -14.81 18.97
C ALA A 57 7.96 -13.82 18.93
N SER A 58 8.27 -12.60 18.51
CA SER A 58 7.28 -11.57 18.20
C SER A 58 7.78 -10.71 17.07
N VAL A 59 6.88 -10.26 16.23
CA VAL A 59 7.16 -9.29 15.18
C VAL A 59 6.31 -8.05 15.43
N GLU A 60 6.91 -6.88 15.26
CA GLU A 60 6.24 -5.60 15.27
C GLU A 60 6.62 -4.83 14.02
N VAL A 61 5.64 -4.17 13.41
CA VAL A 61 5.85 -3.16 12.38
C VAL A 61 5.33 -1.83 12.89
N SER A 62 6.12 -0.78 12.71
CA SER A 62 5.75 0.59 13.05
C SER A 62 5.80 1.46 11.81
N TYR A 63 4.65 2.00 11.39
CA TYR A 63 4.60 3.09 10.43
C TYR A 63 4.69 4.40 11.19
N LEU A 64 5.67 5.24 10.84
CA LEU A 64 5.91 6.51 11.51
C LEU A 64 5.26 7.67 10.75
N PRO A 65 4.72 8.68 11.47
CA PRO A 65 4.32 9.93 10.85
C PRO A 65 5.57 10.69 10.38
N GLY A 66 5.37 11.61 9.42
CA GLY A 66 6.41 12.56 9.04
C GLY A 66 6.70 13.53 10.19
N PHE A 67 7.88 14.13 10.18
CA PHE A 67 8.26 15.11 11.20
C PHE A 67 9.16 16.20 10.64
N TRP A 68 9.03 17.39 11.20
CA TRP A 68 9.92 18.52 10.93
C TRP A 68 11.10 18.46 11.89
N SER A 69 12.32 18.45 11.36
CA SER A 69 13.51 18.61 12.20
C SER A 69 13.79 20.09 12.48
N ASP A 70 13.44 20.97 11.53
CA ASP A 70 13.40 22.42 11.69
C ASP A 70 12.35 23.06 10.75
N ASN A 71 12.36 24.39 10.61
CA ASN A 71 11.40 25.11 9.75
C ASN A 71 11.55 24.89 8.24
N HIS A 72 12.65 24.28 7.78
CA HIS A 72 12.96 24.09 6.36
C HIS A 72 13.18 22.62 6.00
N SER A 73 13.22 21.74 7.00
CA SER A 73 13.69 20.36 6.85
C SER A 73 12.64 19.41 7.41
N ALA A 74 12.11 18.58 6.51
CA ALA A 74 11.03 17.65 6.79
C ALA A 74 11.44 16.24 6.37
N THR A 75 11.18 15.28 7.23
CA THR A 75 11.17 13.86 6.89
C THR A 75 9.75 13.48 6.51
N PRO A 76 9.47 13.09 5.25
CA PRO A 76 8.12 12.73 4.82
C PRO A 76 7.59 11.49 5.57
N PRO A 77 6.26 11.37 5.75
CA PRO A 77 5.64 10.18 6.32
C PRO A 77 5.81 8.96 5.41
N ALA A 78 5.72 7.78 6.01
CA ALA A 78 5.58 6.52 5.29
C ALA A 78 4.31 6.49 4.45
N PHE A 79 4.42 5.98 3.22
CA PHE A 79 3.25 5.82 2.35
C PHE A 79 3.31 4.51 1.56
N ILE A 80 2.14 4.08 1.12
CA ILE A 80 1.98 2.97 0.19
C ILE A 80 1.17 3.50 -0.98
N GLU A 81 1.67 3.30 -2.19
CA GLU A 81 0.93 3.67 -3.39
C GLU A 81 -0.02 2.55 -3.79
N TYR A 82 -1.18 2.94 -4.28
CA TYR A 82 -2.21 2.04 -4.75
C TYR A 82 -2.65 2.46 -6.14
N ARG A 83 -2.89 1.46 -6.98
CA ARG A 83 -3.34 1.64 -8.35
C ARG A 83 -4.57 0.80 -8.63
N TRP A 84 -5.61 1.42 -9.17
CA TRP A 84 -6.71 0.68 -9.78
C TRP A 84 -6.24 -0.01 -11.07
N SER A 85 -6.50 -1.31 -11.18
CA SER A 85 -6.13 -2.14 -12.31
C SER A 85 -7.35 -2.88 -12.88
N SER A 86 -7.10 -3.61 -13.98
CA SER A 86 -8.02 -4.45 -14.78
C SER A 86 -9.49 -4.35 -14.40
N VAL A 87 -10.26 -3.70 -15.28
CA VAL A 87 -11.72 -3.66 -15.17
C VAL A 87 -12.34 -4.65 -16.15
N SER A 88 -13.25 -5.49 -15.67
CA SER A 88 -14.09 -6.36 -16.50
C SER A 88 -15.56 -6.22 -16.11
N GLY A 89 -16.45 -6.72 -16.97
CA GLY A 89 -17.90 -6.59 -16.79
C GLY A 89 -18.53 -5.42 -17.55
N THR A 90 -17.78 -4.77 -18.44
CA THR A 90 -18.26 -3.69 -19.32
C THR A 90 -17.44 -3.66 -20.61
N ASP A 91 -18.06 -3.23 -21.71
CA ASP A 91 -17.39 -2.97 -23.00
C ASP A 91 -16.86 -1.53 -23.10
N LEU A 92 -17.20 -0.68 -22.12
CA LEU A 92 -16.76 0.71 -22.09
C LEU A 92 -15.44 0.85 -21.32
N PRO A 93 -14.51 1.71 -21.76
CA PRO A 93 -13.35 2.10 -20.95
C PRO A 93 -13.81 2.65 -19.59
N VAL A 94 -13.03 2.37 -18.55
CA VAL A 94 -13.33 2.84 -17.18
C VAL A 94 -12.22 3.75 -16.69
N ARG A 95 -12.60 4.89 -16.11
CA ARG A 95 -11.71 5.86 -15.48
C ARG A 95 -12.07 5.99 -14.01
N PHE A 96 -11.07 5.98 -13.15
CA PHE A 96 -11.23 6.28 -11.74
C PHE A 96 -10.87 7.75 -11.49
N VAL A 97 -11.64 8.39 -10.62
CA VAL A 97 -11.41 9.76 -10.18
C VAL A 97 -11.57 9.78 -8.67
N MET A 98 -10.48 10.06 -7.97
CA MET A 98 -10.52 10.21 -6.52
C MET A 98 -11.03 11.59 -6.15
N GLY A 99 -12.20 11.62 -5.52
CA GLY A 99 -12.72 12.78 -4.82
C GLY A 99 -12.05 12.98 -3.45
N PRO A 100 -12.34 14.09 -2.77
CA PRO A 100 -11.77 14.36 -1.47
C PRO A 100 -12.27 13.35 -0.43
N SER A 101 -11.35 12.87 0.41
CA SER A 101 -11.65 11.90 1.47
C SER A 101 -12.12 12.64 2.73
N PHE A 102 -13.36 12.41 3.14
CA PHE A 102 -13.96 13.02 4.32
C PHE A 102 -14.68 11.98 5.20
N PRO A 103 -14.59 12.08 6.54
CA PRO A 103 -13.76 13.03 7.29
C PRO A 103 -12.26 12.75 7.12
N MET A 104 -11.44 13.80 7.16
CA MET A 104 -9.98 13.62 7.24
C MET A 104 -9.62 13.10 8.62
N ASP A 105 -9.14 11.86 8.70
CA ASP A 105 -8.48 11.35 9.90
C ASP A 105 -7.02 11.85 9.90
N GLN A 106 -6.63 12.63 10.90
CA GLN A 106 -5.24 13.07 11.00
C GLN A 106 -4.28 11.90 11.23
N ARG A 107 -4.79 10.76 11.74
CA ARG A 107 -3.98 9.59 12.04
C ARG A 107 -3.86 8.63 10.85
N SER A 108 -4.61 8.82 9.77
CA SER A 108 -4.46 8.07 8.53
C SER A 108 -5.06 8.83 7.35
N GLN A 109 -4.30 8.97 6.26
CA GLN A 109 -4.70 9.87 5.17
C GLN A 109 -4.59 9.20 3.81
N PHE A 110 -5.44 9.65 2.89
CA PHE A 110 -5.30 9.37 1.47
C PHE A 110 -4.95 10.65 0.73
N ALA A 111 -4.07 10.54 -0.25
CA ALA A 111 -3.81 11.60 -1.22
C ALA A 111 -3.98 11.06 -2.63
N GLY A 112 -4.82 11.70 -3.43
CA GLY A 112 -4.84 11.45 -4.87
C GLY A 112 -3.65 12.15 -5.53
N ASP A 113 -3.00 11.49 -6.47
CA ASP A 113 -1.86 12.07 -7.21
C ASP A 113 -2.30 13.02 -8.35
N GLY A 114 -3.61 13.22 -8.50
CA GLY A 114 -4.21 13.99 -9.60
C GLY A 114 -4.14 13.31 -10.97
N LYS A 115 -3.53 12.12 -11.09
CA LYS A 115 -3.37 11.32 -12.32
C LYS A 115 -4.35 10.14 -12.41
N GLY A 116 -5.41 10.15 -11.60
CA GLY A 116 -6.63 9.37 -11.81
C GLY A 116 -6.62 7.96 -11.24
N ILE A 117 -5.72 7.09 -11.71
CA ILE A 117 -5.74 5.66 -11.32
C ILE A 117 -4.86 5.33 -10.12
N TRP A 118 -4.00 6.26 -9.69
CA TRP A 118 -3.09 6.10 -8.56
C TRP A 118 -3.51 6.98 -7.38
N PHE A 119 -3.20 6.52 -6.18
CA PHE A 119 -3.33 7.30 -4.96
C PHE A 119 -2.39 6.75 -3.89
N SER A 120 -2.00 7.58 -2.94
CA SER A 120 -1.15 7.21 -1.82
C SER A 120 -1.98 7.07 -0.55
N PHE A 121 -1.65 6.08 0.27
CA PHE A 121 -2.18 5.90 1.62
C PHE A 121 -1.06 6.09 2.64
N TYR A 122 -1.31 6.90 3.67
CA TYR A 122 -0.39 7.19 4.77
C TYR A 122 -0.92 6.55 6.05
N PRO A 123 -0.42 5.36 6.46
CA PRO A 123 -0.99 4.61 7.59
C PRO A 123 -0.91 5.34 8.94
N ALA A 124 0.11 6.19 9.10
CA ALA A 124 0.35 7.01 10.29
C ALA A 124 -0.07 8.48 10.13
N GLY A 125 -0.75 8.82 9.03
CA GLY A 125 -1.12 10.18 8.68
C GLY A 125 -0.09 10.90 7.80
N GLY A 126 -0.51 12.02 7.22
CA GLY A 126 0.34 12.85 6.36
C GLY A 126 1.36 13.67 7.14
N MET A 127 2.02 14.62 6.46
CA MET A 127 2.98 15.52 7.10
C MET A 127 2.27 16.41 8.13
N PRO A 128 2.65 16.38 9.42
CA PRO A 128 2.07 17.28 10.41
C PRO A 128 2.38 18.73 10.07
N ARG A 129 1.53 19.67 10.47
CA ARG A 129 1.97 21.06 10.61
C ARG A 129 2.96 21.13 11.78
N VAL A 130 3.90 22.08 11.74
CA VAL A 130 4.88 22.28 12.83
C VAL A 130 4.19 22.41 14.20
N SER A 131 3.01 23.03 14.25
CA SER A 131 2.20 23.21 15.46
C SER A 131 1.42 21.96 15.93
N GLU A 132 1.39 20.89 15.12
CA GLU A 132 0.53 19.72 15.32
C GLU A 132 1.32 18.43 15.57
N SER A 133 2.65 18.50 15.68
CA SER A 133 3.53 17.33 15.81
C SER A 133 3.20 16.42 16.99
N SER A 134 2.59 16.94 18.06
CA SER A 134 2.18 16.17 19.25
C SER A 134 0.90 15.35 19.07
N VAL A 135 0.16 15.52 17.97
CA VAL A 135 -1.14 14.86 17.71
C VAL A 135 -0.97 13.56 16.92
N PHE A 136 0.16 13.38 16.25
CA PHE A 136 0.42 12.22 15.40
C PHE A 136 1.03 11.08 16.23
N SER A 137 0.53 9.87 15.97
CA SER A 137 0.97 8.66 16.67
C SER A 137 1.36 7.60 15.64
N PRO A 138 2.46 6.87 15.87
CA PRO A 138 2.80 5.71 15.06
C PRO A 138 1.63 4.73 14.95
N LEU A 139 1.53 4.06 13.80
CA LEU A 139 0.72 2.86 13.68
C LEU A 139 1.61 1.66 13.97
N ASN A 140 1.50 1.13 15.19
CA ASN A 140 2.20 -0.08 15.61
C ASN A 140 1.27 -1.28 15.50
N ILE A 141 1.74 -2.32 14.83
CA ILE A 141 1.00 -3.58 14.66
C ILE A 141 1.95 -4.71 14.96
N SER A 142 1.53 -5.63 15.83
CA SER A 142 2.39 -6.73 16.25
C SER A 142 1.68 -8.07 16.26
N ALA A 143 2.47 -9.12 16.13
CA ALA A 143 2.06 -10.50 16.24
C ALA A 143 3.03 -11.24 17.14
N VAL A 144 2.50 -12.03 18.07
CA VAL A 144 3.28 -12.71 19.12
C VAL A 144 3.09 -14.22 19.00
N GLY A 145 4.08 -14.96 19.51
CA GLY A 145 4.08 -16.41 19.55
C GLY A 145 4.88 -17.01 18.40
N PRO A 146 5.34 -18.27 18.53
CA PRO A 146 6.07 -18.94 17.47
C PRO A 146 5.16 -19.33 16.30
N GLY A 147 5.71 -19.25 15.09
CA GLY A 147 5.06 -19.68 13.86
C GLY A 147 3.86 -18.85 13.44
N ASN A 148 3.76 -17.62 13.95
CA ASN A 148 2.72 -16.70 13.56
C ASN A 148 2.86 -16.37 12.07
N ARG A 149 1.75 -16.48 11.35
CA ARG A 149 1.62 -16.16 9.94
C ARG A 149 0.36 -15.32 9.82
N SER A 150 0.54 -14.02 9.97
CA SER A 150 -0.56 -13.07 9.91
C SER A 150 -0.29 -11.93 8.93
N VAL A 151 -1.34 -11.20 8.61
CA VAL A 151 -1.29 -9.99 7.80
C VAL A 151 -1.88 -8.84 8.62
N ALA A 152 -1.17 -7.71 8.60
CA ALA A 152 -1.67 -6.43 9.06
C ALA A 152 -2.61 -5.87 7.99
N VAL A 153 -3.85 -5.55 8.38
CA VAL A 153 -4.91 -5.12 7.47
C VAL A 153 -5.49 -3.80 7.97
N THR A 154 -5.77 -2.88 7.04
CA THR A 154 -6.61 -1.71 7.28
C THR A 154 -7.95 -1.90 6.56
N LYS A 155 -9.03 -1.40 7.16
CA LYS A 155 -10.36 -1.46 6.56
C LYS A 155 -10.76 -0.09 6.05
N TRP A 156 -11.10 -0.01 4.77
CA TRP A 156 -11.56 1.21 4.12
C TRP A 156 -13.04 1.10 3.75
N ALA A 157 -13.77 2.21 3.87
CA ALA A 157 -15.02 2.42 3.17
C ALA A 157 -14.72 3.19 1.89
N MET A 158 -15.24 2.71 0.77
CA MET A 158 -15.21 3.39 -0.52
C MET A 158 -16.62 3.77 -0.90
N ASP A 159 -16.94 5.06 -0.83
CA ASP A 159 -18.14 5.61 -1.43
C ASP A 159 -17.85 5.91 -2.90
N TYR A 160 -18.77 5.53 -3.78
CA TYR A 160 -18.56 5.73 -5.21
C TYR A 160 -19.84 6.05 -5.96
N THR A 161 -19.66 6.76 -7.07
CA THR A 161 -20.67 7.05 -8.07
C THR A 161 -20.15 6.61 -9.42
N VAL A 162 -20.94 5.80 -10.14
CA VAL A 162 -20.60 5.41 -11.51
C VAL A 162 -21.41 6.27 -12.48
N ARG A 163 -20.71 7.00 -13.33
CA ARG A 163 -21.29 7.88 -14.36
C ARG A 163 -20.95 7.36 -15.74
N LYS A 164 -21.89 7.47 -16.67
CA LYS A 164 -21.62 7.36 -18.09
C LYS A 164 -21.22 8.73 -18.60
N MET A 165 -20.01 8.81 -19.13
CA MET A 165 -19.42 10.02 -19.67
C MET A 165 -19.26 9.90 -21.18
N ALA A 166 -19.26 11.04 -21.85
CA ALA A 166 -18.90 11.12 -23.25
C ALA A 166 -17.91 12.26 -23.50
N VAL A 167 -17.08 12.10 -24.53
CA VAL A 167 -16.13 13.12 -24.98
C VAL A 167 -16.08 13.16 -26.50
N LEU A 168 -15.88 14.35 -27.06
CA LEU A 168 -15.64 14.54 -28.49
C LEU A 168 -14.12 14.63 -28.73
N GLN A 169 -13.59 13.64 -29.43
CA GLN A 169 -12.22 13.66 -29.94
C GLN A 169 -12.26 13.98 -31.44
N GLY A 170 -12.16 15.28 -31.75
CA GLY A 170 -12.48 15.77 -33.09
C GLY A 170 -13.98 15.67 -33.37
N LEU A 171 -14.35 14.84 -34.35
CA LEU A 171 -15.76 14.57 -34.72
C LEU A 171 -16.27 13.21 -34.22
N ILE A 172 -15.43 12.44 -33.53
CA ILE A 172 -15.78 11.12 -33.01
C ILE A 172 -16.24 11.27 -31.56
N ARG A 173 -17.46 10.80 -31.27
CA ARG A 173 -17.97 10.67 -29.90
C ARG A 173 -17.49 9.33 -29.33
N THR A 174 -16.81 9.39 -28.20
CA THR A 174 -16.43 8.20 -27.41
C THR A 174 -17.10 8.25 -26.05
N ASN A 175 -17.56 7.09 -25.58
CA ASN A 175 -18.19 6.94 -24.27
C ASN A 175 -17.26 6.16 -23.34
N PHE A 176 -17.30 6.47 -22.05
CA PHE A 176 -16.57 5.76 -21.01
C PHE A 176 -17.36 5.79 -19.70
N LEU A 177 -17.00 4.93 -18.76
CA LEU A 177 -17.51 4.99 -17.39
C LEU A 177 -16.51 5.73 -16.51
N GLU A 178 -17.00 6.67 -15.70
CA GLU A 178 -16.25 7.31 -14.64
C GLU A 178 -16.71 6.78 -13.29
N VAL A 179 -15.78 6.26 -12.50
CA VAL A 179 -15.98 5.89 -11.10
C VAL A 179 -15.39 7.01 -10.26
N ASP A 180 -16.25 7.93 -9.84
CA ASP A 180 -15.94 9.00 -8.90
C ASP A 180 -16.06 8.42 -7.48
N TYR A 181 -14.96 8.40 -6.72
CA TYR A 181 -14.92 7.72 -5.43
C TYR A 181 -14.17 8.50 -4.35
N SER A 182 -14.55 8.28 -3.10
CA SER A 182 -13.82 8.74 -1.92
C SER A 182 -13.52 7.56 -1.00
N LEU A 183 -12.44 7.69 -0.22
CA LEU A 183 -12.02 6.66 0.73
C LEU A 183 -12.11 7.20 2.16
N THR A 184 -12.44 6.33 3.10
CA THR A 184 -12.39 6.63 4.54
C THR A 184 -11.86 5.43 5.28
N VAL A 185 -10.93 5.65 6.22
CA VAL A 185 -10.44 4.58 7.08
C VAL A 185 -11.49 4.26 8.15
N VAL A 186 -11.97 3.03 8.12
CA VAL A 186 -12.91 2.48 9.10
C VAL A 186 -12.15 1.82 10.25
N ASN A 187 -11.04 1.14 9.92
CA ASN A 187 -10.13 0.57 10.89
C ASN A 187 -8.68 0.78 10.42
N ARG A 188 -7.85 1.40 11.27
CA ARG A 188 -6.48 1.79 10.94
C ARG A 188 -5.49 0.63 10.88
N GLY A 189 -5.77 -0.48 11.55
CA GLY A 189 -4.84 -1.60 11.61
C GLY A 189 -5.31 -2.68 12.57
N PHE A 190 -5.49 -3.88 12.05
CA PHE A 190 -5.73 -5.08 12.84
C PHE A 190 -5.00 -6.26 12.20
N VAL A 191 -4.78 -7.30 12.99
CA VAL A 191 -4.04 -8.49 12.57
C VAL A 191 -5.02 -9.61 12.27
N VAL A 192 -4.87 -10.21 11.10
CA VAL A 192 -5.67 -11.36 10.67
C VAL A 192 -4.73 -12.50 10.30
N PRO A 193 -5.00 -13.76 10.72
CA PRO A 193 -4.25 -14.90 10.23
C PRO A 193 -4.27 -15.00 8.70
N LEU A 194 -3.19 -15.49 8.09
CA LEU A 194 -3.12 -15.66 6.64
C LEU A 194 -4.30 -16.52 6.11
N SER A 195 -4.71 -17.55 6.86
CA SER A 195 -5.83 -18.45 6.52
C SER A 195 -7.17 -17.74 6.34
N ASP A 196 -7.35 -16.61 7.02
CA ASP A 196 -8.60 -15.86 7.09
C ASP A 196 -8.52 -14.60 6.22
N SER A 197 -7.49 -14.52 5.38
CA SER A 197 -7.18 -13.37 4.52
C SER A 197 -7.06 -13.79 3.05
N ASN A 198 -7.10 -12.83 2.15
CA ASN A 198 -6.79 -13.05 0.73
C ASN A 198 -5.28 -13.01 0.44
N VAL A 199 -4.43 -13.28 1.44
CA VAL A 199 -2.96 -13.27 1.33
C VAL A 199 -2.43 -14.67 1.55
N THR A 200 -1.64 -15.14 0.60
CA THR A 200 -0.98 -16.45 0.67
C THR A 200 0.40 -16.34 1.33
N PHE A 201 0.89 -17.46 1.85
CA PHE A 201 2.28 -17.58 2.27
C PHE A 201 3.21 -17.38 1.05
N PRO A 202 4.34 -16.66 1.18
CA PRO A 202 5.21 -16.36 0.04
C PRO A 202 5.82 -17.63 -0.56
N ALA A 203 5.92 -17.66 -1.88
CA ALA A 203 6.70 -18.68 -2.59
C ALA A 203 8.18 -18.29 -2.62
N SER A 204 9.06 -19.23 -2.98
CA SER A 204 10.51 -18.95 -3.04
C SER A 204 10.88 -17.81 -4.02
N ALA A 205 10.08 -17.57 -5.05
CA ALA A 205 10.28 -16.45 -5.98
C ALA A 205 9.94 -15.07 -5.37
N ASP A 206 9.12 -15.05 -4.32
CA ASP A 206 8.75 -13.85 -3.58
C ASP A 206 9.79 -13.50 -2.51
N LEU A 207 10.78 -14.36 -2.26
CA LEU A 207 11.72 -14.23 -1.15
C LEU A 207 13.13 -13.89 -1.63
N VAL A 208 13.76 -12.93 -0.97
CA VAL A 208 15.19 -12.60 -1.17
C VAL A 208 15.92 -12.82 0.14
N ALA A 209 16.95 -13.66 0.13
CA ALA A 209 17.79 -13.87 1.30
C ALA A 209 18.52 -12.57 1.68
N SER A 210 18.42 -12.17 2.94
CA SER A 210 19.11 -11.02 3.49
C SER A 210 20.30 -11.48 4.33
N GLY A 211 21.51 -11.21 3.83
CA GLY A 211 22.76 -11.54 4.51
C GLY A 211 23.01 -13.04 4.69
N SER A 212 24.05 -13.35 5.46
CA SER A 212 24.41 -14.72 5.86
C SER A 212 23.50 -15.24 6.97
N PRO A 213 23.38 -16.57 7.14
CA PRO A 213 22.68 -17.17 8.27
C PRO A 213 23.14 -16.63 9.62
N LEU A 214 22.17 -16.43 10.52
CA LEU A 214 22.36 -15.89 11.86
C LEU A 214 22.26 -17.00 12.90
N SER A 215 23.20 -17.03 13.84
CA SER A 215 23.17 -17.96 14.97
C SER A 215 22.56 -17.30 16.20
N VAL A 216 21.52 -17.91 16.76
CA VAL A 216 20.85 -17.46 17.99
C VAL A 216 21.24 -18.40 19.12
N ALA A 217 22.03 -17.88 20.07
CA ALA A 217 22.42 -18.63 21.25
C ALA A 217 21.23 -18.80 22.22
N PRO A 218 21.14 -19.96 22.90
CA PRO A 218 20.06 -20.22 23.85
C PRO A 218 20.06 -19.21 25.00
N GLY A 219 18.87 -18.76 25.39
CA GLY A 219 18.63 -17.77 26.44
C GLY A 219 19.03 -16.34 26.07
N ARG A 220 19.62 -16.10 24.90
CA ARG A 220 20.02 -14.77 24.45
C ARG A 220 18.99 -14.20 23.47
N PRO A 221 18.32 -13.08 23.82
CA PRO A 221 17.42 -12.43 22.88
C PRO A 221 18.18 -11.87 21.69
N MET A 222 17.62 -12.12 20.52
CA MET A 222 18.02 -11.49 19.28
C MET A 222 16.90 -10.56 18.83
N VAL A 223 17.30 -9.39 18.34
CA VAL A 223 16.42 -8.43 17.68
C VAL A 223 16.95 -8.22 16.27
N ILE A 224 16.13 -8.54 15.28
CA ILE A 224 16.38 -8.27 13.88
C ILE A 224 15.51 -7.09 13.50
N ASN A 225 16.11 -6.01 12.99
CA ASN A 225 15.39 -4.82 12.58
C ASN A 225 15.59 -4.56 11.08
N GLY A 226 14.53 -4.15 10.37
CA GLY A 226 14.59 -3.69 8.98
C GLY A 226 15.50 -2.48 8.75
N ASN A 227 15.65 -1.58 9.73
CA ASN A 227 16.53 -0.41 9.66
C ASN A 227 18.02 -0.71 9.84
N ALA A 228 18.30 -1.81 10.55
CA ALA A 228 19.64 -2.21 10.92
C ALA A 228 19.72 -3.72 10.70
N PHE A 229 19.76 -4.11 9.43
CA PHE A 229 20.37 -5.40 9.12
C PHE A 229 21.76 -5.38 9.80
N SER A 230 22.10 -6.46 10.50
CA SER A 230 23.17 -6.59 11.52
C SER A 230 24.53 -6.01 11.12
N GLY A 231 25.48 -5.89 12.05
CA GLY A 231 26.86 -5.45 11.78
C GLY A 231 27.63 -6.24 10.70
N ASP A 232 27.09 -7.37 10.24
CA ASP A 232 27.56 -8.16 9.09
C ASP A 232 26.72 -7.98 7.80
N SER A 233 25.75 -7.07 7.81
CA SER A 233 24.98 -6.74 6.62
C SER A 233 25.80 -5.81 5.74
N ARG A 234 26.13 -6.30 4.55
CA ARG A 234 26.43 -5.39 3.45
C ARG A 234 25.09 -4.75 3.09
N PRO A 235 24.96 -3.41 3.08
CA PRO A 235 23.72 -2.78 2.73
C PRO A 235 23.32 -3.27 1.33
N PRO A 236 22.19 -3.97 1.13
CA PRO A 236 21.70 -4.13 -0.21
C PRO A 236 20.94 -2.85 -0.54
N PHE A 237 21.64 -1.72 -0.68
CA PHE A 237 21.12 -0.61 -1.48
C PHE A 237 21.49 -0.90 -2.93
N THR A 238 20.92 -1.97 -3.48
CA THR A 238 20.33 -1.84 -4.80
C THR A 238 18.89 -1.47 -4.50
N ASP A 239 18.44 -0.30 -4.94
CA ASP A 239 17.03 0.06 -4.96
C ASP A 239 16.22 -1.20 -5.28
N TYR A 240 15.50 -1.73 -4.30
CA TYR A 240 14.61 -2.83 -4.61
C TYR A 240 13.55 -2.25 -5.52
N GLU A 241 13.33 -2.89 -6.67
CA GLU A 241 12.15 -2.57 -7.46
C GLU A 241 10.93 -2.56 -6.55
N PRO A 242 10.01 -1.60 -6.74
CA PRO A 242 8.83 -1.51 -5.90
C PRO A 242 8.11 -2.85 -5.82
N PHE A 243 7.65 -3.19 -4.62
CA PHE A 243 7.02 -4.45 -4.32
C PHE A 243 5.54 -4.38 -4.67
N TYR A 244 5.11 -5.17 -5.65
CA TYR A 244 3.75 -5.15 -6.14
C TYR A 244 2.93 -6.30 -5.57
N TYR A 245 1.75 -5.98 -5.01
CA TYR A 245 0.76 -6.99 -4.64
C TYR A 245 -0.61 -6.63 -5.21
N ASN A 246 -1.22 -7.57 -5.96
CA ASN A 246 -2.55 -7.36 -6.52
C ASN A 246 -3.60 -7.86 -5.53
N LEU A 247 -4.32 -6.91 -4.95
CA LEU A 247 -5.45 -7.17 -4.06
C LEU A 247 -6.67 -7.58 -4.88
N THR A 248 -7.35 -8.61 -4.39
CA THR A 248 -8.75 -9.00 -4.60
C THR A 248 -9.52 -8.33 -5.76
N ARG A 249 -10.25 -9.11 -6.56
CA ARG A 249 -11.23 -8.53 -7.51
C ARG A 249 -12.42 -7.92 -6.76
N ILE A 250 -12.43 -6.59 -6.64
CA ILE A 250 -13.49 -5.81 -6.01
C ILE A 250 -14.66 -5.67 -6.99
N GLY A 251 -15.88 -5.91 -6.53
CA GLY A 251 -17.10 -5.69 -7.32
C GLY A 251 -17.69 -4.31 -7.01
N LEU A 252 -17.90 -3.50 -8.05
CA LEU A 252 -18.62 -2.23 -7.97
C LEU A 252 -19.89 -2.33 -8.80
N ASP A 253 -21.03 -1.95 -8.24
CA ASP A 253 -22.29 -1.89 -8.98
C ASP A 253 -22.30 -0.66 -9.90
N ALA A 254 -22.42 -0.89 -11.21
CA ALA A 254 -22.54 0.14 -12.23
C ALA A 254 -23.95 0.20 -12.82
N GLY A 255 -24.95 -0.31 -12.11
CA GLY A 255 -26.36 -0.23 -12.48
C GLY A 255 -26.64 -0.92 -13.80
N SER A 256 -27.16 -0.17 -14.78
CA SER A 256 -27.48 -0.70 -16.11
C SER A 256 -26.25 -1.16 -16.90
N ALA A 257 -25.04 -0.79 -16.50
CA ALA A 257 -23.79 -1.30 -17.08
C ALA A 257 -23.30 -2.61 -16.42
N GLY A 258 -24.00 -3.14 -15.42
CA GLY A 258 -23.64 -4.37 -14.73
C GLY A 258 -22.69 -4.16 -13.55
N VAL A 259 -21.94 -5.20 -13.17
CA VAL A 259 -20.98 -5.16 -12.06
C VAL A 259 -19.56 -5.07 -12.59
N LEU A 260 -18.87 -3.97 -12.29
CA LEU A 260 -17.46 -3.79 -12.62
C LEU A 260 -16.61 -4.63 -11.65
N ARG A 261 -15.75 -5.48 -12.19
CA ARG A 261 -14.74 -6.20 -11.40
C ARG A 261 -13.41 -5.49 -11.58
N VAL A 262 -12.89 -4.92 -10.51
CA VAL A 262 -11.72 -4.02 -10.52
C VAL A 262 -10.62 -4.61 -9.62
N GLY A 263 -9.37 -4.46 -10.01
CA GLY A 263 -8.22 -4.84 -9.17
C GLY A 263 -7.64 -3.63 -8.44
N LEU A 264 -7.02 -3.86 -7.29
CA LEU A 264 -6.30 -2.83 -6.56
C LEU A 264 -4.86 -3.31 -6.31
N THR A 265 -3.89 -2.75 -7.02
CA THR A 265 -2.49 -3.13 -6.86
C THR A 265 -1.84 -2.20 -5.85
N SER A 266 -1.27 -2.73 -4.76
CA SER A 266 -0.36 -1.97 -3.92
C SER A 266 1.04 -1.98 -4.50
N MET A 267 1.75 -0.89 -4.30
CA MET A 267 3.16 -0.71 -4.60
C MET A 267 3.82 -0.21 -3.32
N ASN A 268 4.60 -1.10 -2.69
CA ASN A 268 5.35 -0.79 -1.48
C ASN A 268 6.80 -0.51 -1.86
N GLU A 269 7.33 0.63 -1.45
CA GLU A 269 8.73 0.97 -1.67
C GLU A 269 9.45 0.98 -0.32
N TRP A 270 10.57 0.26 -0.26
CA TRP A 270 11.47 0.33 0.88
C TRP A 270 12.46 1.44 0.65
N GLU A 271 12.04 2.67 0.95
CA GLU A 271 12.94 3.80 0.93
C GLU A 271 13.51 4.05 2.32
N ALA A 272 14.85 4.14 2.38
CA ALA A 272 15.53 4.72 3.52
C ALA A 272 15.47 6.24 3.38
N VAL A 273 14.71 6.89 4.24
CA VAL A 273 14.59 8.35 4.29
C VAL A 273 15.69 8.87 5.21
N CYS A 274 16.63 9.62 4.64
CA CYS A 274 17.71 10.25 5.39
C CYS A 274 17.36 11.71 5.63
N GLU A 275 17.57 12.20 6.84
CA GLU A 275 17.46 13.64 7.10
C GLU A 275 18.54 14.36 6.24
N HIS A 276 18.13 15.27 5.35
CA HIS A 276 19.05 15.98 4.44
C HIS A 276 19.91 15.07 3.53
N ALA A 277 19.44 13.86 3.18
CA ALA A 277 20.27 12.86 2.48
C ALA A 277 21.53 12.44 3.27
N GLN A 278 21.58 12.72 4.58
CA GLN A 278 22.69 12.35 5.47
C GLN A 278 22.26 11.19 6.38
N PRO A 279 23.11 10.16 6.55
CA PRO A 279 22.86 9.11 7.51
C PRO A 279 22.88 9.65 8.96
N PRO A 280 22.12 9.05 9.91
CA PRO A 280 21.36 7.81 9.75
C PRO A 280 20.05 7.98 8.98
N CYS A 281 19.75 7.00 8.13
CA CYS A 281 18.52 6.91 7.36
C CYS A 281 17.53 5.97 8.06
N TRP A 282 16.24 6.20 7.83
CA TRP A 282 15.13 5.55 8.50
C TRP A 282 14.25 4.90 7.44
N PHE A 283 13.86 3.63 7.58
CA PHE A 283 12.91 3.07 6.62
C PHE A 283 11.51 3.55 6.94
N GLN A 284 10.68 3.66 5.91
CA GLN A 284 9.29 4.10 6.02
C GLN A 284 8.46 3.18 6.97
N ALA A 285 8.80 1.90 7.09
CA ALA A 285 8.23 1.00 8.09
C ALA A 285 9.33 0.31 8.90
N ASN A 286 9.33 0.49 10.21
CA ASN A 286 10.30 -0.14 11.10
C ASN A 286 9.81 -1.53 11.49
N TYR A 287 10.48 -2.57 10.99
CA TYR A 287 10.20 -3.95 11.38
C TYR A 287 11.12 -4.36 12.53
N TRP A 288 10.55 -4.97 13.56
CA TRP A 288 11.27 -5.52 14.70
C TRP A 288 10.84 -6.96 14.90
N LEU A 289 11.77 -7.89 14.67
CA LEU A 289 11.58 -9.30 14.95
C LEU A 289 12.42 -9.67 16.17
N TYR A 290 11.73 -9.96 17.27
CA TYR A 290 12.33 -10.45 18.49
C TYR A 290 12.28 -11.98 18.51
N LEU A 291 13.38 -12.59 18.96
CA LEU A 291 13.52 -14.04 19.03
C LEU A 291 14.38 -14.46 20.23
N THR A 292 13.92 -15.44 21.00
CA THR A 292 14.71 -16.19 21.98
C THR A 292 14.49 -17.69 21.82
N THR A 293 15.54 -18.47 22.08
CA THR A 293 15.55 -19.95 22.06
C THR A 293 16.03 -20.49 23.40
N SER A 294 15.85 -21.78 23.71
CA SER A 294 16.12 -22.31 25.06
C SER A 294 17.25 -23.33 25.17
N THR A 295 17.43 -24.22 24.20
CA THR A 295 18.20 -25.45 24.42
C THR A 295 19.51 -25.44 23.66
N SER A 296 19.47 -25.19 22.35
CA SER A 296 20.66 -25.23 21.49
C SER A 296 20.81 -23.97 20.62
N PRO A 297 22.03 -23.66 20.15
CA PRO A 297 22.22 -22.61 19.16
C PRO A 297 21.46 -22.97 17.88
N LEU A 298 20.54 -22.10 17.47
CA LEU A 298 19.73 -22.30 16.26
C LEU A 298 20.19 -21.33 15.18
N TRP A 299 20.25 -21.81 13.95
CA TRP A 299 20.62 -21.02 12.79
C TRP A 299 19.39 -20.65 11.98
N PHE A 300 19.33 -19.39 11.56
CA PHE A 300 18.21 -18.83 10.79
C PHE A 300 18.72 -18.11 9.56
N GLN A 301 18.04 -18.31 8.43
CA GLN A 301 18.14 -17.41 7.29
C GLN A 301 17.02 -16.38 7.38
N VAL A 302 17.37 -15.11 7.21
CA VAL A 302 16.40 -14.02 7.07
C VAL A 302 16.11 -13.82 5.59
N TYR A 303 14.83 -13.64 5.27
CA TYR A 303 14.33 -13.32 3.95
C TYR A 303 13.49 -12.05 3.99
N VAL A 304 13.51 -11.30 2.89
CA VAL A 304 12.57 -10.22 2.60
C VAL A 304 11.47 -10.77 1.69
N ASP A 305 10.21 -10.68 2.13
CA ASP A 305 9.02 -10.94 1.29
C ASP A 305 8.80 -9.73 0.36
N ARG A 306 9.11 -9.91 -0.93
CA ARG A 306 9.02 -8.89 -1.98
C ARG A 306 7.60 -8.47 -2.35
N ARG A 307 6.56 -8.99 -1.70
CA ARG A 307 5.17 -8.55 -1.97
C ARG A 307 4.77 -7.37 -1.07
N PHE A 308 5.29 -7.39 0.15
CA PHE A 308 4.97 -6.43 1.19
C PHE A 308 6.21 -5.71 1.75
N GLY A 309 7.39 -6.20 1.38
CA GLY A 309 8.64 -5.85 2.03
C GLY A 309 8.53 -6.10 3.52
N SER A 310 8.46 -7.37 3.92
CA SER A 310 8.39 -7.78 5.33
C SER A 310 9.44 -8.84 5.62
N LEU A 311 9.74 -9.08 6.90
CA LEU A 311 10.75 -10.05 7.30
C LEU A 311 10.14 -11.43 7.52
N LEU A 312 10.72 -12.44 6.87
CA LEU A 312 10.50 -13.85 7.13
C LEU A 312 11.80 -14.48 7.66
N ILE A 313 11.70 -15.39 8.63
CA ILE A 313 12.86 -16.17 9.09
C ILE A 313 12.57 -17.66 9.01
N GLU A 314 13.57 -18.41 8.58
CA GLU A 314 13.49 -19.87 8.43
C GLU A 314 14.71 -20.54 9.05
N TYR A 315 14.51 -21.73 9.62
CA TYR A 315 15.61 -22.53 10.14
C TYR A 315 16.50 -23.02 9.01
N VAL A 316 17.81 -22.92 9.20
CA VAL A 316 18.81 -23.52 8.31
C VAL A 316 19.81 -24.37 9.10
N PRO A 317 20.50 -25.32 8.45
CA PRO A 317 21.64 -25.99 9.07
C PRO A 317 22.76 -24.99 9.42
N PRO A 318 23.64 -25.33 10.37
CA PRO A 318 24.88 -24.58 10.58
C PRO A 318 25.69 -24.49 9.27
N PRO A 319 26.33 -23.35 8.98
CA PRO A 319 27.24 -23.23 7.84
C PRO A 319 28.32 -24.32 7.90
N ALA A 320 28.66 -24.90 6.75
CA ALA A 320 29.80 -25.81 6.66
C ALA A 320 31.08 -25.03 7.00
N VAL A 321 31.89 -25.59 7.92
CA VAL A 321 33.19 -25.05 8.34
C VAL A 321 34.24 -25.33 7.28
#